data_AF-A0A533HX50-F1
#
_entry.id   AF-A0A533HX50-F1
#
_cell.length_a   1.000
_cell.length_b   1.000
_cell.length_c   1.000
_cell.angle_alpha   90.00
_cell.angle_beta   90.00
_cell.angle_gamma   90.00
#
_symmetry.space_group_name_H-M   'P 1'
#
loop_
_entity.id
_entity.type
_entity.pdbx_description
1 polymer ?
#
loop_
_entity_poly.entity_id
_entity_poly.type
_entity_poly.pdbx_seq_one_letter_code
_entity_poly.pdbx_strand_id
1 'polypeptide(L)'
;MKNGFGDSLKVALLKMSECPTYLRLKKQRFKCRECNSKFCVETSFVKKHCSISKNLIFYIMKNLAKTLSFKDIAELSNVSVSTVVSCREVLEIKTH
;
A
#
# COMPACT_ATOMS: atom_id res chain seq x y z
N MET A 1 12.68 13.65 -17.54
CA MET A 1 13.23 14.79 -16.75
C MET A 1 12.54 14.89 -15.41
N LYS A 2 13.27 15.19 -14.32
CA LYS A 2 12.66 15.44 -13.00
C LYS A 2 11.72 16.65 -13.11
N ASN A 3 10.50 16.49 -12.60
CA ASN A 3 9.43 17.48 -12.68
C ASN A 3 8.86 17.75 -11.27
N GLY A 4 9.75 17.96 -10.30
CA GLY A 4 9.40 18.16 -8.89
C GLY A 4 8.88 16.90 -8.18
N PHE A 5 8.31 17.07 -6.99
CA PHE A 5 7.72 15.99 -6.22
C PHE A 5 6.20 16.03 -6.30
N GLY A 6 5.58 14.87 -6.15
CA GLY A 6 4.15 14.76 -5.93
C GLY A 6 3.75 15.10 -4.51
N ASP A 7 2.44 15.17 -4.32
CA ASP A 7 1.84 15.37 -3.01
C ASP A 7 2.25 14.26 -2.05
N SER A 8 2.35 14.62 -0.78
CA SER A 8 2.75 13.68 0.26
C SER A 8 1.67 12.63 0.47
N LEU A 9 1.97 11.38 0.15
CA LEU A 9 1.10 10.25 0.40
C LEU A 9 1.29 9.75 1.83
N LYS A 10 0.21 9.65 2.61
CA LYS A 10 0.22 8.95 3.90
C LYS A 10 0.07 7.45 3.66
N VAL A 11 1.09 6.68 3.98
CA VAL A 11 1.16 5.23 3.76
C VAL A 11 0.99 4.50 5.08
N ALA A 12 0.02 3.60 5.19
CA ALA A 12 -0.20 2.75 6.37
C ALA A 12 0.87 1.64 6.46
N LEU A 13 1.43 1.48 7.65
CA LEU A 13 2.44 0.48 8.00
C LEU A 13 1.89 -0.51 9.03
N LEU A 14 2.67 -1.56 9.30
CA LEU A 14 2.44 -2.42 10.46
C LEU A 14 2.42 -1.58 11.74
N LYS A 15 1.57 -1.97 12.69
CA LYS A 15 1.58 -1.38 14.03
C LYS A 15 2.96 -1.56 14.65
N MET A 16 3.40 -0.53 15.36
CA MET A 16 4.60 -0.56 16.19
C MET A 16 4.14 -0.32 17.62
N SER A 17 4.37 -1.29 18.51
CA SER A 17 3.94 -1.20 19.91
C SER A 17 2.44 -0.90 20.06
N GLU A 18 1.60 -1.65 19.34
CA GLU A 18 0.14 -1.46 19.26
C GLU A 18 -0.34 -0.10 18.72
N CYS A 19 0.58 0.75 18.27
CA CYS A 19 0.27 2.07 17.78
C CYS A 19 0.14 2.11 16.23
N PRO A 20 -0.91 2.74 15.68
CA PRO A 20 -1.03 3.02 14.26
C PRO A 20 0.19 3.76 13.72
N THR A 21 0.86 3.17 12.73
CA THR A 21 2.10 3.75 12.17
C THR A 21 1.93 4.11 10.70
N TYR A 22 2.47 5.26 10.31
CA TYR A 22 2.34 5.79 8.96
C TYR A 22 3.66 6.39 8.45
N LEU A 23 3.94 6.19 7.15
CA LEU A 23 5.02 6.87 6.43
C LEU A 23 4.45 8.00 5.57
N ARG A 24 5.03 9.20 5.63
CA ARG A 24 4.75 10.27 4.66
C ARG A 24 5.72 10.15 3.49
N LEU A 25 5.21 9.69 2.34
CA LEU A 25 6.00 9.43 1.14
C LEU A 25 5.75 10.49 0.07
N LYS A 26 6.80 11.23 -0.33
CA LYS A 26 6.78 12.10 -1.51
C LYS A 26 7.45 11.39 -2.68
N LYS A 27 6.70 11.17 -3.77
CA LYS A 27 7.22 10.51 -4.98
C LYS A 27 7.78 11.53 -5.95
N GLN A 28 8.94 11.26 -6.53
CA GLN A 28 9.50 12.08 -7.60
C GLN A 28 8.59 11.99 -8.84
N ARG A 29 8.17 13.14 -9.37
CA ARG A 29 7.48 13.25 -10.67
C ARG A 29 8.52 13.37 -11.78
N PHE A 30 8.22 12.77 -12.91
CA PHE A 30 8.96 12.85 -14.15
C PHE A 30 8.04 13.30 -15.28
N LYS A 31 8.62 14.05 -16.22
CA LYS A 31 7.99 14.43 -17.48
C LYS A 31 8.87 13.97 -18.65
N CYS A 32 8.28 13.30 -19.63
CA CYS A 32 8.93 13.02 -20.91
C CYS A 32 8.96 14.29 -21.76
N ARG A 33 10.09 14.58 -22.42
CA ARG A 33 10.24 15.77 -23.26
C ARG A 33 9.60 15.60 -24.63
N GLU A 34 9.70 14.40 -25.20
CA GLU A 34 9.25 14.12 -26.55
C GLU A 34 7.72 13.99 -26.62
N CYS A 35 7.13 13.19 -25.73
CA CYS A 35 5.69 12.94 -25.74
C CYS A 35 4.90 13.70 -24.66
N ASN A 36 5.56 14.58 -23.88
CA ASN A 36 4.95 15.35 -22.78
C ASN A 36 4.26 14.52 -21.67
N SER A 37 4.41 13.19 -21.67
CA SER A 37 3.81 12.31 -20.67
C SER A 37 4.37 12.56 -19.27
N LYS A 38 3.54 12.34 -18.24
CA LYS A 38 3.89 12.55 -16.83
C LYS A 38 3.75 11.23 -16.08
N PHE A 39 4.73 10.91 -15.25
CA PHE A 39 4.67 9.73 -14.40
C PHE A 39 5.38 9.99 -13.07
N CYS A 40 4.97 9.26 -12.03
CA CYS A 40 5.68 9.25 -10.75
C CYS A 40 6.58 8.03 -10.69
N VAL A 41 7.70 8.14 -9.98
CA VAL A 41 8.55 6.99 -9.70
C VAL A 41 7.76 5.96 -8.88
N GLU A 42 7.81 4.71 -9.34
CA GLU A 42 7.29 3.59 -8.57
C GLU A 42 8.27 3.23 -7.46
N THR A 43 7.75 2.75 -6.33
CA THR A 43 8.58 2.34 -5.21
C THR A 43 8.40 0.86 -4.93
N SER A 44 9.47 0.20 -4.51
CA SER A 44 9.39 -1.18 -4.03
C SER A 44 8.51 -1.31 -2.79
N PHE A 45 8.30 -0.21 -2.05
CA PHE A 45 7.58 -0.18 -0.79
C PHE A 45 6.04 -0.17 -0.91
N VAL A 46 5.48 0.47 -1.95
CA VAL A 46 4.02 0.69 -2.10
C VAL A 46 3.61 0.50 -3.55
N LYS A 47 2.52 -0.24 -3.79
CA LYS A 47 1.97 -0.43 -5.15
C LYS A 47 1.45 0.89 -5.72
N LYS A 48 1.42 1.01 -7.05
CA LYS A 48 0.82 2.16 -7.74
C LYS A 48 -0.63 2.35 -7.26
N HIS A 49 -1.01 3.60 -7.00
CA HIS A 49 -2.34 3.98 -6.50
C HIS A 49 -2.78 3.37 -5.16
N CYS A 50 -1.85 2.82 -4.35
CA CYS A 50 -2.14 2.33 -3.01
C CYS A 50 -1.55 3.26 -1.94
N SER A 51 -2.23 3.34 -0.79
CA SER A 51 -1.77 4.04 0.43
C SER A 51 -1.37 3.08 1.55
N ILE A 52 -1.05 1.82 1.20
CA ILE A 52 -0.73 0.74 2.14
C ILE A 52 0.61 0.13 1.73
N SER A 53 1.48 -0.09 2.69
CA SER A 53 2.77 -0.74 2.44
C SER A 53 2.59 -2.19 2.01
N LYS A 54 3.46 -2.68 1.13
CA LYS A 54 3.43 -4.10 0.71
C LYS A 54 3.60 -5.06 1.89
N ASN A 55 4.37 -4.68 2.91
CA ASN A 55 4.56 -5.47 4.12
C ASN A 55 3.26 -5.62 4.91
N LEU A 56 2.49 -4.54 5.05
CA LEU A 56 1.17 -4.59 5.70
C LEU A 56 0.18 -5.44 4.90
N ILE A 57 0.19 -5.35 3.57
CA ILE A 57 -0.62 -6.22 2.70
C ILE A 57 -0.25 -7.69 2.92
N PHE A 58 1.05 -8.03 2.95
CA PHE A 58 1.51 -9.39 3.21
C PHE A 58 1.09 -9.90 4.59
N TYR A 59 1.14 -9.06 5.63
CA TYR A 59 0.65 -9.40 6.96
C TYR A 59 -0.86 -9.69 6.97
N ILE A 60 -1.66 -8.83 6.32
CA ILE A 60 -3.10 -9.05 6.15
C ILE A 60 -3.36 -10.39 5.45
N MET A 61 -2.65 -10.65 4.35
CA MET A 61 -2.76 -11.91 3.59
C MET A 61 -2.41 -13.14 4.44
N LYS A 62 -1.34 -13.06 5.26
CA LYS A 62 -0.95 -14.14 6.17
C LYS A 62 -2.02 -14.42 7.22
N ASN A 63 -2.70 -13.38 7.73
CA ASN A 63 -3.78 -13.54 8.70
C ASN A 63 -5.08 -14.05 8.08
N LEU A 64 -5.37 -13.68 6.83
CA LEU A 64 -6.47 -14.27 6.06
C LEU A 64 -6.28 -15.78 5.87
N ALA A 65 -5.04 -16.21 5.58
CA ALA A 65 -4.71 -17.63 5.47
C ALA A 65 -4.87 -18.40 6.80
N LYS A 66 -4.80 -17.71 7.94
CA LYS A 66 -5.05 -18.26 9.28
C LYS A 66 -6.53 -18.23 9.69
N THR A 67 -7.45 -17.96 8.77
CA THR A 67 -8.91 -17.94 8.99
C THR A 67 -9.39 -16.97 10.10
N LEU A 68 -8.64 -15.88 10.34
CA LEU A 68 -9.14 -14.80 11.20
C LEU A 68 -10.27 -14.05 10.51
N SER A 69 -11.22 -13.50 11.27
CA SER A 69 -12.32 -12.74 10.68
C SER A 69 -11.81 -11.44 10.07
N PHE A 70 -12.52 -10.94 9.05
CA PHE A 70 -12.14 -9.66 8.42
C PHE A 70 -12.13 -8.49 9.41
N LYS A 71 -12.99 -8.52 10.44
CA LYS A 71 -13.05 -7.50 11.49
C LYS A 71 -11.80 -7.54 12.38
N ASP A 72 -11.41 -8.73 12.84
CA ASP A 72 -10.23 -8.89 13.68
C ASP A 72 -8.97 -8.48 12.94
N ILE A 73 -8.85 -8.85 11.66
CA ILE A 73 -7.69 -8.47 10.83
C ILE A 73 -7.63 -6.96 10.63
N ALA A 74 -8.78 -6.31 10.41
CA ALA A 74 -8.87 -4.86 10.26
C ALA A 74 -8.40 -4.14 11.52
N GLU A 75 -8.80 -4.61 12.70
CA GLU A 75 -8.39 -4.07 13.99
C GLU A 75 -6.89 -4.29 14.26
N LEU A 76 -6.38 -5.51 14.05
CA LEU A 76 -4.96 -5.84 14.21
C LEU A 76 -4.07 -5.03 13.27
N SER A 77 -4.54 -4.76 12.05
CA SER A 77 -3.77 -4.08 11.01
C SER A 77 -4.00 -2.56 10.98
N ASN A 78 -4.93 -2.03 11.80
CA ASN A 78 -5.37 -0.64 11.78
C ASN A 78 -5.78 -0.16 10.37
N VAL A 79 -6.67 -0.90 9.73
CA VAL A 79 -7.26 -0.56 8.41
C VAL A 79 -8.77 -0.79 8.43
N SER A 80 -9.49 -0.33 7.40
CA SER A 80 -10.91 -0.64 7.27
C SER A 80 -11.13 -2.10 6.86
N VAL A 81 -12.28 -2.66 7.20
CA VAL A 81 -12.71 -4.00 6.71
C VAL A 81 -12.70 -4.05 5.18
N SER A 82 -13.16 -2.98 4.51
CA SER A 82 -13.13 -2.88 3.04
C SER A 82 -11.71 -2.98 2.47
N THR A 83 -10.72 -2.46 3.18
CA THR A 83 -9.31 -2.60 2.81
C THR A 83 -8.85 -4.04 2.89
N VAL A 84 -9.25 -4.77 3.94
CA VAL A 84 -8.93 -6.19 4.10
C VAL A 84 -9.55 -7.01 2.96
N VAL A 85 -10.81 -6.72 2.61
CA VAL A 85 -11.51 -7.37 1.48
C VAL A 85 -10.78 -7.11 0.16
N SER A 86 -10.40 -5.86 -0.14
CA SER A 86 -9.63 -5.55 -1.35
C SER A 86 -8.24 -6.22 -1.38
N CYS A 87 -7.59 -6.41 -0.21
CA CYS A 87 -6.34 -7.15 -0.14
C CYS A 87 -6.51 -8.66 -0.41
N ARG A 88 -7.70 -9.21 -0.17
CA ARG A 88 -8.00 -10.62 -0.46
C ARG A 88 -7.91 -10.92 -1.96
N GLU A 89 -8.37 -10.02 -2.81
CA GLU A 89 -8.31 -10.17 -4.28
C GLU A 89 -6.86 -10.30 -4.80
N VAL A 90 -5.88 -9.83 -4.05
CA VAL A 90 -4.45 -9.95 -4.40
C VAL A 90 -3.94 -11.40 -4.23
N LEU A 91 -4.62 -12.26 -3.45
CA LEU A 91 -4.27 -13.68 -3.27
C LEU A 91 -4.44 -14.50 -4.56
N GLU A 92 -5.41 -14.16 -5.39
CA GLU A 92 -5.79 -14.97 -6.56
C GLU A 92 -4.78 -14.87 -7.72
N ILE A 93 -3.87 -13.89 -7.70
CA ILE A 93 -2.91 -13.63 -8.79
C ILE A 93 -1.58 -14.39 -8.60
N LYS A 94 -1.33 -15.02 -7.44
CA LYS A 94 -0.06 -15.71 -7.14
C LYS A 94 -0.14 -17.23 -7.03
N THR A 95 -1.31 -17.82 -7.21
CA THR A 95 -1.53 -19.27 -7.20
C THR A 95 -1.57 -19.92 -8.58
N HIS A 96 -1.24 -19.19 -9.64
CA HIS A 96 -1.09 -19.70 -11.01
C HIS A 96 0.26 -19.31 -11.61
#